data_AF-A0A7C4EGB9-F1
#
_entry.id   AF-A0A7C4EGB9-F1
#
_cell.length_a   1.000
_cell.length_b   1.000
_cell.length_c   1.000
_cell.angle_alpha   90.00
_cell.angle_beta   90.00
_cell.angle_gamma   90.00
#
_symmetry.space_group_name_H-M   'P 1'
#
loop_
_entity.id
_entity.type
_entity.pdbx_description
1 polymer ?
#
loop_
_entity_poly.entity_id
_entity_poly.type
_entity_poly.pdbx_seq_one_letter_code
_entity_poly.pdbx_strand_id
1 'polypeptide(L)'
;MTKSGTILRHGFTFTEVLFAVILLGIGFIMVAGMLPVATVQSQETMDQTIAAQVAKGAAEVLDWFATEHTMPQTIDTLQAIGNSVRGNDSWAPLWGFRDTYRYGDKSANTRVPDAVAAWQQVCGKMIHTADPRYAWTAVYSRQWKSSLTRSSPYAQVVIVVGRCRHKSRYDATDVQGPFPNLRLKDVEVKLVEGTKKVGNAWVPGPDTIEFSRPLVGDFVGIPTHEAAAEGAFVLMADDQQQATLYKPYANYSGSGYSAGGLANGRIYRVGNRRLDLGPNTFELMPGWDMSSGPGSGGPGADLLWGTEDDNQNIPIIPGRRAYNGRAYILGRAYKDPSRPQDGFEGPAQDVAVFTTHVSIK
;
A
#
# COMPACT_ATOMS: atom_id res chain seq x y z
N MET A 1 -35.93 56.20 -50.08
CA MET A 1 -35.80 54.93 -50.83
C MET A 1 -35.28 53.87 -49.87
N THR A 2 -36.16 53.03 -49.33
CA THR A 2 -35.79 51.88 -48.49
C THR A 2 -36.50 50.66 -49.08
N LYS A 3 -35.72 49.73 -49.66
CA LYS A 3 -36.23 48.49 -50.23
C LYS A 3 -36.65 47.56 -49.10
N SER A 4 -37.96 47.36 -48.96
CA SER A 4 -38.55 46.36 -48.08
C SER A 4 -38.26 44.96 -48.65
N GLY A 5 -37.27 44.26 -48.09
CA GLY A 5 -36.96 42.88 -48.46
C GLY A 5 -37.98 41.92 -47.86
N THR A 6 -38.74 41.25 -48.73
CA THR A 6 -39.67 40.19 -48.34
C THR A 6 -38.89 38.99 -47.81
N ILE A 7 -38.95 38.76 -46.50
CA ILE A 7 -38.30 37.60 -45.86
C ILE A 7 -39.10 36.35 -46.22
N LEU A 8 -38.57 35.52 -47.12
CA LEU A 8 -39.10 34.18 -47.41
C LEU A 8 -38.86 33.27 -46.20
N ARG A 9 -39.94 32.94 -45.49
CA ARG A 9 -39.92 31.93 -44.42
C ARG A 9 -39.83 30.55 -45.06
N HIS A 10 -38.67 29.91 -44.96
CA HIS A 10 -38.48 28.52 -45.35
C HIS A 10 -39.06 27.61 -44.24
N GLY A 11 -39.93 26.66 -44.60
CA GLY A 11 -40.45 25.66 -43.67
C GLY A 11 -39.47 24.49 -43.52
N PHE A 12 -39.44 23.87 -42.33
CA PHE A 12 -38.65 22.66 -42.08
C PHE A 12 -39.30 21.44 -42.73
N THR A 13 -38.50 20.57 -43.35
CA THR A 13 -38.96 19.30 -43.90
C THR A 13 -39.14 18.25 -42.80
N PHE A 14 -40.04 17.28 -43.00
CA PHE A 14 -40.24 16.18 -42.05
C PHE A 14 -38.93 15.42 -41.76
N THR A 15 -38.09 15.23 -42.78
CA THR A 15 -36.79 14.57 -42.64
C THR A 15 -35.83 15.34 -41.74
N GLU A 16 -35.82 16.68 -41.81
CA GLU A 16 -35.01 17.52 -40.89
C GLU A 16 -35.49 17.38 -39.44
N VAL A 17 -36.80 17.36 -39.21
CA VAL A 17 -37.36 17.16 -37.87
C VAL A 17 -37.03 15.76 -37.34
N LEU A 18 -37.17 14.72 -38.17
CA LEU A 18 -36.84 13.35 -37.81
C LEU A 18 -35.34 13.22 -37.48
N PHE A 19 -34.47 13.82 -38.29
CA PHE A 19 -33.03 13.82 -38.06
C PHE A 19 -32.67 14.57 -36.76
N ALA A 20 -33.29 15.72 -36.51
CA ALA A 20 -33.09 16.47 -35.27
C ALA A 20 -33.48 15.66 -34.03
N VAL A 21 -34.60 14.93 -34.08
CA VAL A 21 -35.05 14.05 -32.98
C VAL A 21 -34.08 12.89 -32.77
N ILE A 22 -33.57 12.27 -33.83
CA ILE A 22 -32.59 11.18 -33.72
C ILE A 22 -31.29 11.68 -33.08
N LEU A 23 -30.76 12.82 -33.54
CA LEU A 23 -29.56 13.42 -32.96
C LEU A 23 -29.76 13.83 -31.49
N LEU A 24 -30.92 14.40 -31.15
CA LEU A 24 -31.30 14.73 -29.78
C LEU A 24 -31.35 13.48 -28.90
N GLY A 25 -31.93 12.38 -29.40
CA GLY A 25 -32.01 11.11 -28.70
C GLY A 25 -30.64 10.50 -28.42
N ILE A 26 -29.75 10.48 -29.41
CA ILE A 26 -28.36 10.02 -29.23
C ILE A 26 -27.62 10.89 -28.21
N GLY A 27 -27.82 12.22 -28.27
CA GLY A 27 -27.23 13.17 -27.31
C GLY A 27 -27.64 12.89 -25.86
N PHE A 28 -28.92 12.62 -25.59
CA PHE A 28 -29.39 12.29 -24.24
C PHE A 28 -28.82 10.97 -23.70
N ILE A 29 -28.66 9.95 -24.56
CA ILE A 29 -28.06 8.66 -24.16
C ILE A 29 -26.59 8.87 -23.78
N MET A 30 -25.84 9.69 -24.55
CA MET A 30 -24.44 10.00 -24.22
C MET A 30 -24.33 10.74 -22.87
N VAL A 31 -25.18 11.74 -22.62
CA VAL A 31 -25.19 12.45 -21.33
C VAL A 31 -25.56 11.50 -20.18
N ALA A 32 -26.58 10.66 -20.36
CA ALA A 32 -26.98 9.68 -19.35
C ALA A 32 -25.86 8.68 -19.03
N GLY A 33 -25.08 8.27 -20.02
CA GLY A 33 -23.91 7.39 -19.84
C GLY A 33 -22.76 8.02 -19.05
N MET A 34 -22.61 9.36 -19.07
CA MET A 34 -21.53 10.07 -18.35
C MET A 34 -21.87 10.34 -16.87
N LEU A 35 -23.14 10.41 -16.50
CA LEU A 35 -23.57 10.75 -15.13
C LEU A 35 -23.03 9.79 -14.05
N PRO A 36 -23.05 8.45 -14.23
CA PRO A 36 -22.51 7.53 -13.23
C PRO A 36 -21.01 7.74 -12.97
N VAL A 37 -20.21 7.92 -14.03
CA VAL A 37 -18.76 8.11 -13.92
C VAL A 37 -18.44 9.43 -13.20
N ALA A 38 -19.12 10.51 -13.56
CA ALA A 38 -18.94 11.81 -12.91
C ALA A 38 -19.33 11.78 -11.42
N THR A 39 -20.35 10.99 -11.07
CA THR A 39 -20.78 10.80 -9.68
C THR A 39 -19.72 10.08 -8.86
N VAL A 40 -19.14 8.99 -9.39
CA VAL A 40 -18.07 8.24 -8.72
C VAL A 40 -16.84 9.13 -8.54
N GLN A 41 -16.42 9.85 -9.58
CA GLN A 41 -15.28 10.78 -9.50
C GLN A 41 -15.49 11.90 -8.47
N SER A 42 -16.71 12.45 -8.40
CA SER A 42 -17.06 13.46 -7.38
C SER A 42 -16.98 12.88 -5.97
N GLN A 43 -17.48 11.65 -5.76
CA GLN A 43 -17.40 10.97 -4.47
C GLN A 43 -15.95 10.67 -4.06
N GLU A 44 -15.11 10.21 -5.00
CA GLU A 44 -13.68 9.99 -4.75
C GLU A 44 -12.96 11.28 -4.39
N THR A 45 -13.27 12.39 -5.06
CA THR A 45 -12.69 13.71 -4.76
C THR A 45 -13.08 14.20 -3.37
N MET A 46 -14.34 14.01 -2.98
CA MET A 46 -14.81 14.31 -1.61
C MET A 46 -14.10 13.43 -0.58
N ASP A 47 -14.02 12.13 -0.84
CA ASP A 47 -13.34 11.16 0.04
C ASP A 47 -11.86 11.52 0.24
N GLN A 48 -11.14 11.92 -0.82
CA GLN A 48 -9.76 12.38 -0.74
C GLN A 48 -9.60 13.66 0.08
N THR A 49 -10.53 14.60 -0.07
CA THR A 49 -10.50 15.88 0.68
C THR A 49 -10.67 15.63 2.18
N ILE A 50 -11.66 14.79 2.56
CA ILE A 50 -11.87 14.40 3.96
C ILE A 50 -10.67 13.61 4.46
N ALA A 51 -10.13 12.68 3.65
CA ALA A 51 -8.98 11.88 4.03
C ALA A 51 -7.74 12.72 4.32
N ALA A 52 -7.47 13.77 3.55
CA ALA A 52 -6.38 14.70 3.82
C ALA A 52 -6.54 15.42 5.17
N GLN A 53 -7.77 15.81 5.53
CA GLN A 53 -8.04 16.42 6.84
C GLN A 53 -7.82 15.42 7.99
N VAL A 54 -8.31 14.18 7.83
CA VAL A 54 -8.10 13.11 8.82
C VAL A 54 -6.62 12.79 8.98
N ALA A 55 -5.87 12.68 7.88
CA ALA A 55 -4.44 12.41 7.91
C ALA A 55 -3.63 13.51 8.60
N LYS A 56 -4.01 14.78 8.40
CA LYS A 56 -3.39 15.91 9.11
C LYS A 56 -3.61 15.78 10.62
N GLY A 57 -4.84 15.53 11.07
CA GLY A 57 -5.14 15.32 12.48
C GLY A 57 -4.41 14.10 13.06
N ALA A 58 -4.30 13.03 12.28
CA ALA A 58 -3.53 11.84 12.66
C ALA A 58 -2.04 12.15 12.86
N ALA A 59 -1.43 12.95 11.97
CA ALA A 59 -0.03 13.38 12.10
C ALA A 59 0.22 14.18 13.37
N GLU A 60 -0.69 15.11 13.73
CA GLU A 60 -0.61 15.88 14.98
C GLU A 60 -0.72 14.98 16.22
N VAL A 61 -1.62 13.99 16.19
CA VAL A 61 -1.74 12.99 17.26
C VAL A 61 -0.44 12.18 17.39
N LEU A 62 0.12 11.73 16.27
CA LEU A 62 1.34 10.93 16.25
C LEU A 62 2.56 11.71 16.74
N ASP A 63 2.71 12.98 16.38
CA ASP A 63 3.78 13.84 16.90
C ASP A 63 3.67 14.01 18.42
N TRP A 64 2.45 14.12 18.96
CA TRP A 64 2.25 14.23 20.40
C TRP A 64 2.73 12.99 21.16
N PHE A 65 2.53 11.79 20.60
CA PHE A 65 2.91 10.51 21.21
C PHE A 65 4.31 10.02 20.84
N ALA A 66 4.98 10.66 19.89
CA ALA A 66 6.28 10.25 19.37
C ALA A 66 7.39 10.40 20.43
N THR A 67 7.79 9.28 21.02
CA THR A 67 8.88 9.18 22.00
C THR A 67 9.78 8.00 21.61
N GLU A 68 10.98 7.93 22.18
CA GLU A 68 11.90 6.80 21.96
C GLU A 68 11.24 5.44 22.28
N HIS A 69 10.31 5.44 23.24
CA HIS A 69 9.63 4.25 23.73
C HIS A 69 8.48 3.79 22.82
N THR A 70 7.67 4.73 22.33
CA THR A 70 6.51 4.43 21.48
C THR A 70 6.90 4.17 20.03
N MET A 71 7.94 4.85 19.54
CA MET A 71 8.50 4.70 18.20
C MET A 71 10.02 4.48 18.27
N PRO A 72 10.49 3.33 18.78
CA PRO A 72 11.91 3.01 18.72
C PRO A 72 12.37 2.86 17.27
N GLN A 73 13.65 2.59 17.10
CA GLN A 73 14.20 2.33 15.78
C GLN A 73 13.67 1.01 15.21
N THR A 74 13.47 0.99 13.90
CA THR A 74 12.91 -0.18 13.21
C THR A 74 13.98 -1.12 12.64
N ILE A 75 15.27 -0.82 12.81
CA ILE A 75 16.37 -1.69 12.33
C ILE A 75 16.47 -2.96 13.16
N ASP A 76 16.64 -4.08 12.46
CA ASP A 76 16.87 -5.39 13.04
C ASP A 76 18.25 -5.46 13.70
N THR A 77 18.26 -5.53 15.03
CA THR A 77 19.48 -5.64 15.85
C THR A 77 20.25 -6.94 15.61
N LEU A 78 19.65 -7.96 14.98
CA LEU A 78 20.36 -9.21 14.65
C LEU A 78 21.43 -9.04 13.57
N GLN A 79 21.35 -8.00 12.72
CA GLN A 79 22.47 -7.66 11.83
C GLN A 79 23.64 -6.97 12.55
N ALA A 80 23.42 -6.40 13.74
CA ALA A 80 24.45 -5.65 14.45
C ALA A 80 25.47 -6.52 15.21
N ILE A 81 25.15 -7.80 15.49
CA ILE A 81 25.94 -8.62 16.43
C ILE A 81 27.00 -9.50 15.72
N GLY A 82 26.88 -9.77 14.42
CA GLY A 82 27.69 -10.84 13.79
C GLY A 82 28.66 -10.44 12.70
N ASN A 83 28.33 -9.48 11.84
CA ASN A 83 29.14 -9.15 10.67
C ASN A 83 29.06 -7.65 10.41
N SER A 84 30.23 -7.02 10.24
CA SER A 84 30.35 -5.65 9.75
C SER A 84 29.72 -5.52 8.36
N VAL A 85 28.40 -5.41 8.28
CA VAL A 85 27.70 -4.95 7.09
C VAL A 85 27.96 -3.45 7.00
N ARG A 86 29.11 -3.08 6.43
CA ARG A 86 29.55 -1.69 6.17
C ARG A 86 28.77 -1.04 5.00
N GLY A 87 27.47 -1.31 4.91
CA GLY A 87 26.55 -0.60 4.03
C GLY A 87 25.55 0.16 4.91
N ASN A 88 25.75 1.46 5.06
CA ASN A 88 25.01 2.32 5.99
C ASN A 88 23.58 2.66 5.55
N ASP A 89 23.10 2.07 4.45
CA ASP A 89 21.92 2.53 3.72
C ASP A 89 20.86 1.42 3.58
N SER A 90 20.81 0.45 4.51
CA SER A 90 19.67 -0.46 4.56
C SER A 90 18.42 0.29 4.99
N TRP A 91 17.39 0.22 4.16
CA TRP A 91 16.13 0.90 4.38
C TRP A 91 15.38 0.20 5.52
N ALA A 92 15.19 0.93 6.63
CA ALA A 92 14.58 0.35 7.81
C ALA A 92 13.13 -0.09 7.55
N PRO A 93 12.71 -1.27 8.04
CA PRO A 93 11.37 -1.80 7.80
C PRO A 93 10.29 -0.90 8.41
N LEU A 94 9.05 -1.01 7.90
CA LEU A 94 7.88 -0.38 8.50
C LEU A 94 7.34 -1.25 9.64
N TRP A 95 7.05 -0.63 10.78
CA TRP A 95 6.42 -1.28 11.92
C TRP A 95 5.03 -0.70 12.17
N GLY A 96 4.04 -1.58 12.35
CA GLY A 96 2.74 -1.19 12.87
C GLY A 96 2.81 -0.96 14.39
N PHE A 97 1.96 -0.06 14.91
CA PHE A 97 1.91 0.21 16.36
C PHE A 97 1.55 -1.01 17.22
N ARG A 98 0.96 -2.04 16.61
CA ARG A 98 0.63 -3.32 17.24
C ARG A 98 1.39 -4.50 16.61
N ASP A 99 2.49 -4.27 15.91
CA ASP A 99 3.28 -5.39 15.39
C ASP A 99 3.93 -6.16 16.54
N THR A 100 3.48 -7.40 16.77
CA THR A 100 4.03 -8.32 17.77
C THR A 100 5.27 -9.05 17.25
N TYR A 101 5.47 -9.08 15.93
CA TYR A 101 6.67 -9.64 15.29
C TYR A 101 7.93 -8.81 15.57
N ARG A 102 7.75 -7.53 16.00
CA ARG A 102 8.77 -6.58 16.48
C ARG A 102 9.82 -7.18 17.43
N TYR A 103 9.53 -8.33 18.05
CA TYR A 103 10.33 -8.91 19.11
C TYR A 103 10.64 -10.39 18.88
N GLY A 104 11.07 -10.74 17.67
CA GLY A 104 11.56 -12.08 17.29
C GLY A 104 12.68 -12.68 18.16
N ASP A 105 13.05 -12.07 19.29
CA ASP A 105 13.75 -12.78 20.34
C ASP A 105 12.76 -13.72 21.06
N LYS A 106 12.90 -15.01 20.75
CA LYS A 106 12.14 -16.12 21.38
C LYS A 106 12.40 -16.26 22.88
N SER A 107 13.19 -15.38 23.49
CA SER A 107 13.28 -15.27 24.94
C SER A 107 11.96 -14.69 25.47
N ALA A 108 11.03 -15.59 25.82
CA ALA A 108 9.68 -15.29 26.31
C ALA A 108 9.61 -14.34 27.54
N ASN A 109 10.75 -13.90 28.09
CA ASN A 109 10.87 -13.04 29.26
C ASN A 109 11.12 -11.56 28.94
N THR A 110 11.47 -11.18 27.71
CA THR A 110 11.61 -9.76 27.32
C THR A 110 10.48 -9.35 26.39
N ARG A 111 9.24 -9.74 26.74
CA ARG A 111 8.04 -9.15 26.14
C ARG A 111 8.10 -7.67 26.43
N VAL A 112 8.43 -6.87 25.42
CA VAL A 112 8.46 -5.43 25.57
C VAL A 112 7.01 -4.97 25.75
N PRO A 113 6.63 -4.46 26.94
CA PRO A 113 5.27 -4.01 27.23
C PRO A 113 4.76 -2.88 26.30
N ASP A 114 5.66 -2.35 25.47
CA ASP A 114 5.54 -1.03 24.86
C ASP A 114 4.73 -1.03 23.56
N ALA A 115 4.66 -2.13 22.81
CA ALA A 115 3.84 -2.18 21.58
C ALA A 115 2.34 -2.12 21.91
N VAL A 116 1.91 -2.88 22.93
CA VAL A 116 0.52 -2.82 23.42
C VAL A 116 0.23 -1.43 24.00
N ALA A 117 1.17 -0.84 24.74
CA ALA A 117 1.02 0.51 25.29
C ALA A 117 0.92 1.58 24.18
N ALA A 118 1.79 1.52 23.16
CA ALA A 118 1.75 2.43 22.01
C ALA A 118 0.43 2.30 21.24
N TRP A 119 -0.04 1.07 20.99
CA TRP A 119 -1.36 0.85 20.40
C TRP A 119 -2.48 1.45 21.25
N GLN A 120 -2.50 1.18 22.56
CA GLN A 120 -3.54 1.69 23.48
C GLN A 120 -3.59 3.22 23.53
N GLN A 121 -2.44 3.88 23.40
CA GLN A 121 -2.36 5.35 23.35
C GLN A 121 -2.98 5.93 22.08
N VAL A 122 -2.79 5.26 20.93
CA VAL A 122 -3.23 5.77 19.63
C VAL A 122 -4.65 5.31 19.27
N CYS A 123 -5.04 4.08 19.62
CA CYS A 123 -6.26 3.44 19.11
C CYS A 123 -7.55 4.21 19.46
N GLY A 124 -7.59 4.88 20.61
CA GLY A 124 -8.74 5.70 21.03
C GLY A 124 -8.96 6.95 20.16
N LYS A 125 -7.98 7.36 19.34
CA LYS A 125 -8.03 8.55 18.49
C LYS A 125 -8.05 8.23 16.99
N MET A 126 -8.15 6.96 16.62
CA MET A 126 -8.12 6.51 15.22
C MET A 126 -9.41 6.83 14.46
N ILE A 127 -10.55 6.91 15.14
CA ILE A 127 -11.84 7.22 14.52
C ILE A 127 -12.00 8.74 14.46
N HIS A 128 -12.32 9.27 13.27
CA HIS A 128 -12.54 10.70 13.12
C HIS A 128 -13.83 11.11 13.83
N THR A 129 -13.71 12.03 14.79
CA THR A 129 -14.83 12.38 15.69
C THR A 129 -15.92 13.20 15.00
N ALA A 130 -15.57 14.01 13.99
CA ALA A 130 -16.55 14.79 13.24
C ALA A 130 -17.33 13.93 12.23
N ASP A 131 -16.70 12.89 11.69
CA ASP A 131 -17.35 11.92 10.81
C ASP A 131 -16.79 10.50 11.07
N PRO A 132 -17.46 9.71 11.94
CA PRO A 132 -17.04 8.35 12.28
C PRO A 132 -17.08 7.36 11.11
N ARG A 133 -17.52 7.78 9.92
CA ARG A 133 -17.35 6.98 8.70
C ARG A 133 -15.89 6.91 8.26
N TYR A 134 -15.04 7.84 8.71
CA TYR A 134 -13.62 7.85 8.41
C TYR A 134 -12.81 7.51 9.66
N ALA A 135 -11.72 6.80 9.45
CA ALA A 135 -10.74 6.49 10.46
C ALA A 135 -9.36 6.40 9.83
N TRP A 136 -8.34 6.33 10.66
CA TRP A 136 -6.96 6.19 10.20
C TRP A 136 -6.23 5.11 10.97
N THR A 137 -5.19 4.59 10.35
CA THR A 137 -4.18 3.73 10.96
C THR A 137 -2.82 4.12 10.41
N ALA A 138 -1.75 3.66 11.03
CA ALA A 138 -0.43 4.08 10.62
C ALA A 138 0.64 3.02 10.91
N VAL A 139 1.70 3.10 10.13
CA VAL A 139 2.98 2.42 10.35
C VAL A 139 4.08 3.48 10.35
N TYR A 140 5.22 3.15 10.94
CA TYR A 140 6.37 4.04 10.93
C TYR A 140 7.65 3.28 10.58
N SER A 141 8.63 3.99 10.03
CA SER A 141 10.01 3.54 9.90
C SER A 141 10.91 4.56 10.58
N ARG A 142 11.92 4.05 11.30
CA ARG A 142 12.87 4.89 12.01
C ARG A 142 14.26 4.31 11.91
N GLN A 143 15.08 4.96 11.09
CA GLN A 143 16.43 4.52 10.76
C GLN A 143 17.44 4.76 11.89
N TRP A 144 18.48 3.92 11.90
CA TRP A 144 19.71 4.09 12.66
C TRP A 144 20.73 4.79 11.78
N LYS A 145 21.23 5.95 12.20
CA LYS A 145 22.35 6.58 11.51
C LYS A 145 23.64 6.05 12.13
N SER A 146 24.25 5.07 11.46
CA SER A 146 25.45 4.37 11.94
C SER A 146 26.63 5.31 12.25
N SER A 147 26.73 6.44 11.56
CA SER A 147 27.76 7.44 11.83
C SER A 147 27.59 8.22 13.13
N LEU A 148 26.41 8.20 13.75
CA LEU A 148 26.10 9.04 14.92
C LEU A 148 25.94 8.28 16.23
N THR A 149 26.01 6.95 16.26
CA THR A 149 25.70 6.12 17.45
C THR A 149 24.34 6.45 18.11
N ARG A 150 23.44 7.10 17.37
CA ARG A 150 22.21 7.71 17.90
C ARG A 150 21.04 7.42 16.97
N SER A 151 19.88 7.22 17.56
CA SER A 151 18.62 7.13 16.85
C SER A 151 18.31 8.39 16.05
N SER A 152 17.69 8.23 14.88
CA SER A 152 17.15 9.37 14.15
C SER A 152 16.19 10.15 15.05
N PRO A 153 16.31 11.48 15.18
CA PRO A 153 15.36 12.29 15.95
C PRO A 153 13.98 12.38 15.28
N TYR A 154 13.82 11.82 14.08
CA TYR A 154 12.56 11.76 13.35
C TYR A 154 12.21 10.32 12.99
N ALA A 155 10.91 10.02 13.00
CA ALA A 155 10.36 8.81 12.38
C ALA A 155 9.56 9.21 11.13
N GLN A 156 9.73 8.45 10.05
CA GLN A 156 8.86 8.54 8.89
C GLN A 156 7.59 7.75 9.21
N VAL A 157 6.43 8.36 9.03
CA VAL A 157 5.13 7.74 9.31
C VAL A 157 4.33 7.69 8.03
N VAL A 158 3.77 6.51 7.74
CA VAL A 158 2.80 6.31 6.66
C VAL A 158 1.42 6.13 7.28
N ILE A 159 0.53 7.06 6.96
CA ILE A 159 -0.84 7.14 7.47
C ILE A 159 -1.78 6.65 6.39
N VAL A 160 -2.56 5.61 6.70
CA VAL A 160 -3.60 5.06 5.83
C VAL A 160 -4.94 5.54 6.36
N VAL A 161 -5.70 6.23 5.52
CA VAL A 161 -7.05 6.68 5.86
C VAL A 161 -8.06 5.76 5.20
N GLY A 162 -8.98 5.23 6.00
CA GLY A 162 -10.03 4.33 5.55
C GLY A 162 -11.42 4.93 5.74
N ARG A 163 -12.34 4.58 4.84
CA ARG A 163 -13.78 4.84 4.96
C ARG A 163 -14.50 3.53 5.26
N CYS A 164 -15.43 3.57 6.21
CA CYS A 164 -16.26 2.44 6.56
C CYS A 164 -17.21 2.12 5.41
N ARG A 165 -17.05 0.94 4.80
CA ARG A 165 -17.87 0.48 3.65
C ARG A 165 -18.71 -0.76 3.94
N HIS A 166 -18.47 -1.45 5.05
CA HIS A 166 -19.21 -2.65 5.45
C HIS A 166 -20.35 -2.35 6.44
N LYS A 167 -20.24 -1.24 7.19
CA LYS A 167 -21.28 -0.73 8.10
C LYS A 167 -21.44 0.78 7.97
N SER A 168 -22.38 1.37 8.71
CA SER A 168 -22.70 2.80 8.62
C SER A 168 -21.62 3.72 9.19
N ARG A 169 -20.80 3.26 10.14
CA ARG A 169 -19.69 4.00 10.77
C ARG A 169 -18.74 3.07 11.53
N TYR A 170 -17.50 3.52 11.76
CA TYR A 170 -16.62 2.89 12.73
C TYR A 170 -17.11 3.14 14.18
N ASP A 171 -16.79 2.21 15.07
CA ASP A 171 -17.11 2.24 16.50
C ASP A 171 -15.98 1.64 17.34
N ALA A 172 -16.18 1.55 18.66
CA ALA A 172 -15.16 1.07 19.59
C ALA A 172 -14.65 -0.35 19.27
N THR A 173 -15.48 -1.21 18.66
CA THR A 173 -15.08 -2.59 18.29
C THR A 173 -14.06 -2.63 17.16
N ASP A 174 -13.94 -1.56 16.37
CA ASP A 174 -12.96 -1.47 15.27
C ASP A 174 -11.56 -1.09 15.73
N VAL A 175 -11.42 -0.62 16.97
CA VAL A 175 -10.13 -0.20 17.58
C VAL A 175 -9.75 -1.04 18.80
N GLN A 176 -10.73 -1.71 19.42
CA GLN A 176 -10.55 -2.57 20.59
C GLN A 176 -10.51 -4.06 20.21
N GLY A 177 -10.08 -4.90 21.16
CA GLY A 177 -10.06 -6.36 21.00
C GLY A 177 -8.75 -6.91 20.42
N PRO A 178 -8.67 -8.23 20.19
CA PRO A 178 -7.47 -8.89 19.69
C PRO A 178 -7.19 -8.57 18.21
N PHE A 179 -8.23 -8.44 17.39
CA PHE A 179 -8.15 -8.22 15.94
C PHE A 179 -9.04 -7.06 15.48
N PRO A 180 -8.78 -5.82 15.95
CA PRO A 180 -9.58 -4.66 15.55
C PRO A 180 -9.49 -4.42 14.04
N ASN A 181 -10.59 -3.99 13.43
CA ASN A 181 -10.65 -3.72 11.99
C ASN A 181 -9.62 -2.69 11.51
N LEU A 182 -9.33 -1.68 12.32
CA LEU A 182 -8.39 -0.60 12.01
C LEU A 182 -6.93 -0.98 12.28
N ARG A 183 -6.67 -2.19 12.79
CA ARG A 183 -5.32 -2.74 12.79
C ARG A 183 -4.98 -3.17 11.37
N LEU A 184 -3.83 -2.73 10.88
CA LEU A 184 -3.25 -3.23 9.64
C LEU A 184 -3.00 -4.74 9.76
N LYS A 185 -3.40 -5.47 8.73
CA LYS A 185 -3.25 -6.92 8.66
C LYS A 185 -1.90 -7.24 8.05
N ASP A 186 -1.15 -8.12 8.69
CA ASP A 186 0.07 -8.66 8.11
C ASP A 186 -0.30 -9.65 6.99
N VAL A 187 0.38 -9.48 5.86
CA VAL A 187 0.34 -10.41 4.74
C VAL A 187 1.75 -10.70 4.29
N GLU A 188 1.95 -11.91 3.79
CA GLU A 188 3.13 -12.22 3.00
C GLU A 188 2.79 -11.95 1.54
N VAL A 189 3.73 -11.34 0.82
CA VAL A 189 3.54 -10.90 -0.56
C VAL A 189 4.70 -11.36 -1.43
N LYS A 190 4.36 -11.59 -2.67
CA LYS A 190 5.31 -11.82 -3.76
C LYS A 190 4.94 -10.87 -4.87
N LEU A 191 5.86 -9.94 -5.14
CA LEU A 191 5.79 -9.04 -6.28
C LEU A 191 6.40 -9.74 -7.47
N VAL A 192 5.68 -9.74 -8.58
CA VAL A 192 6.12 -10.31 -9.85
C VAL A 192 5.86 -9.30 -10.93
N GLU A 193 6.93 -8.89 -11.58
CA GLU A 193 6.84 -7.97 -12.69
C GLU A 193 6.11 -8.59 -13.88
N GLY A 194 5.34 -7.76 -14.56
CA GLY A 194 4.56 -8.18 -15.72
C GLY A 194 5.40 -8.41 -16.97
N THR A 195 6.57 -7.77 -17.08
CA THR A 195 7.47 -7.92 -18.23
C THR A 195 8.01 -9.35 -18.29
N LYS A 196 7.70 -10.05 -19.37
CA LYS A 196 8.13 -11.45 -19.58
C LYS A 196 8.92 -11.59 -20.86
N LYS A 197 9.93 -12.46 -20.82
CA LYS A 197 10.69 -12.82 -22.02
C LYS A 197 9.91 -13.86 -22.84
N VAL A 198 9.51 -13.49 -24.05
CA VAL A 198 8.85 -14.36 -25.03
C VAL A 198 9.79 -14.53 -26.22
N GLY A 199 10.47 -15.70 -26.29
CA GLY A 199 11.56 -15.92 -27.23
C GLY A 199 12.74 -14.99 -26.93
N ASN A 200 13.10 -14.14 -27.90
CA ASN A 200 14.16 -13.14 -27.77
C ASN A 200 13.65 -11.73 -27.45
N ALA A 201 12.34 -11.53 -27.34
CA ALA A 201 11.73 -10.23 -27.06
C ALA A 201 11.23 -10.17 -25.60
N TRP A 202 11.37 -9.00 -24.99
CA TRP A 202 10.69 -8.66 -23.75
C TRP A 202 9.32 -8.10 -24.09
N VAL A 203 8.28 -8.72 -23.56
CA VAL A 203 6.89 -8.33 -23.77
C VAL A 203 6.41 -7.69 -22.46
N PRO A 204 6.08 -6.39 -22.46
CA PRO A 204 5.49 -5.74 -21.31
C PRO A 204 4.19 -6.43 -20.92
N GLY A 205 4.01 -6.64 -19.62
CA GLY A 205 2.77 -7.14 -19.04
C GLY A 205 2.45 -6.33 -17.79
N PRO A 206 1.26 -6.53 -17.21
CA PRO A 206 0.90 -5.88 -15.96
C PRO A 206 1.66 -6.51 -14.79
N ASP A 207 2.19 -5.66 -13.92
CA ASP A 207 2.77 -6.08 -12.66
C ASP A 207 1.74 -6.75 -11.77
N THR A 208 2.18 -7.74 -11.02
CA THR A 208 1.29 -8.53 -10.17
C THR A 208 1.82 -8.65 -8.75
N ILE A 209 0.88 -8.74 -7.82
CA ILE A 209 1.10 -9.06 -6.43
C ILE A 209 0.32 -10.32 -6.08
N GLU A 210 1.04 -11.31 -5.55
CA GLU A 210 0.47 -12.56 -5.04
C GLU A 210 0.51 -12.52 -3.51
N PHE A 211 -0.66 -12.67 -2.88
CA PHE A 211 -0.79 -12.68 -1.43
C PHE A 211 -0.77 -14.10 -0.87
N SER A 212 -0.21 -14.24 0.32
CA SER A 212 -0.25 -15.47 1.09
C SER A 212 -0.47 -15.22 2.56
N ARG A 213 -0.74 -16.31 3.27
CA ARG A 213 -0.95 -16.26 4.72
C ARG A 213 0.39 -15.98 5.40
N PRO A 214 0.42 -15.09 6.41
CA PRO A 214 1.60 -14.87 7.20
C PRO A 214 1.95 -16.15 7.95
N LEU A 215 3.22 -16.55 7.90
CA LEU A 215 3.72 -17.74 8.59
C LEU A 215 4.06 -17.47 10.06
N VAL A 216 3.99 -16.20 10.48
CA VAL A 216 4.43 -15.69 11.78
C VAL A 216 3.55 -14.52 12.21
N GLY A 217 3.51 -14.24 13.52
CA GLY A 217 2.75 -13.12 14.10
C GLY A 217 1.31 -13.49 14.50
N ASP A 218 0.52 -12.46 14.79
CA ASP A 218 -0.84 -12.62 15.34
C ASP A 218 -1.84 -13.20 14.33
N PHE A 219 -1.50 -13.17 13.04
CA PHE A 219 -2.39 -13.56 11.95
C PHE A 219 -2.17 -14.99 11.44
N VAL A 220 -1.35 -15.79 12.11
CA VAL A 220 -1.11 -17.19 11.73
C VAL A 220 -2.43 -17.98 11.74
N GLY A 221 -2.73 -18.63 10.61
CA GLY A 221 -3.97 -19.40 10.42
C GLY A 221 -5.18 -18.57 10.02
N ILE A 222 -5.08 -17.23 10.04
CA ILE A 222 -6.11 -16.33 9.51
C ILE A 222 -5.86 -16.16 8.01
N PRO A 223 -6.88 -16.26 7.14
CA PRO A 223 -6.71 -16.10 5.71
C PRO A 223 -6.56 -14.61 5.34
N THR A 224 -5.55 -13.90 5.88
CA THR A 224 -5.39 -12.45 5.66
C THR A 224 -5.15 -12.05 4.20
N HIS A 225 -4.73 -12.98 3.34
CA HIS A 225 -4.72 -12.77 1.89
C HIS A 225 -6.12 -12.46 1.32
N GLU A 226 -7.20 -12.91 1.97
CA GLU A 226 -8.59 -12.58 1.61
C GLU A 226 -9.01 -11.18 2.06
N ALA A 227 -8.20 -10.50 2.88
CA ALA A 227 -8.39 -9.11 3.24
C ALA A 227 -8.01 -8.17 2.09
N ALA A 228 -7.21 -8.63 1.12
CA ALA A 228 -6.92 -7.87 -0.08
C ALA A 228 -8.19 -7.74 -0.93
N ALA A 229 -8.43 -6.54 -1.45
CA ALA A 229 -9.51 -6.23 -2.37
C ALA A 229 -9.01 -5.24 -3.42
N GLU A 230 -9.67 -5.22 -4.57
CA GLU A 230 -9.41 -4.24 -5.63
C GLU A 230 -9.52 -2.82 -5.06
N GLY A 231 -8.52 -1.99 -5.36
CA GLY A 231 -8.39 -0.62 -4.88
C GLY A 231 -7.68 -0.47 -3.52
N ALA A 232 -7.42 -1.55 -2.78
CA ALA A 232 -6.73 -1.50 -1.48
C ALA A 232 -5.26 -1.08 -1.62
N PHE A 233 -4.71 -0.43 -0.60
CA PHE A 233 -3.29 -0.14 -0.53
C PHE A 233 -2.53 -1.27 0.16
N VAL A 234 -1.31 -1.51 -0.31
CA VAL A 234 -0.37 -2.48 0.25
C VAL A 234 0.91 -1.75 0.59
N LEU A 235 1.32 -1.79 1.86
CA LEU A 235 2.53 -1.13 2.34
C LEU A 235 3.59 -2.18 2.59
N MET A 236 4.71 -2.12 1.88
CA MET A 236 5.80 -3.04 2.07
C MET A 236 6.48 -2.80 3.42
N ALA A 237 6.33 -3.77 4.30
CA ALA A 237 6.84 -3.69 5.66
C ALA A 237 8.31 -4.08 5.72
N ASP A 238 8.64 -5.24 5.17
CA ASP A 238 9.96 -5.84 5.19
C ASP A 238 10.09 -6.72 3.95
N ASP A 239 10.97 -6.36 3.02
CA ASP A 239 11.18 -7.09 1.76
C ASP A 239 11.96 -8.39 1.93
N GLN A 240 12.43 -8.68 3.16
CA GLN A 240 13.24 -9.82 3.58
C GLN A 240 14.40 -10.14 2.63
N GLN A 241 14.81 -9.18 1.79
CA GLN A 241 15.95 -9.35 0.93
C GLN A 241 17.17 -9.36 1.83
N GLN A 242 17.77 -10.54 1.96
CA GLN A 242 19.08 -10.59 2.57
C GLN A 242 19.99 -9.76 1.69
N ALA A 243 20.83 -8.92 2.31
CA ALA A 243 21.98 -8.34 1.65
C ALA A 243 22.92 -9.49 1.26
N THR A 244 22.57 -10.18 0.18
CA THR A 244 23.36 -11.24 -0.38
C THR A 244 24.53 -10.55 -1.04
N LEU A 245 25.74 -11.03 -0.76
CA LEU A 245 26.91 -10.71 -1.57
C LEU A 245 26.62 -11.25 -2.97
N TYR A 246 25.96 -10.44 -3.80
CA TYR A 246 25.85 -10.71 -5.21
C TYR A 246 27.27 -10.55 -5.73
N LYS A 247 27.94 -11.68 -5.98
CA LYS A 247 29.16 -11.64 -6.78
C LYS A 247 28.70 -11.21 -8.16
N PRO A 248 28.93 -9.95 -8.57
CA PRO A 248 28.67 -9.63 -9.96
C PRO A 248 29.58 -10.55 -10.78
N TYR A 249 29.15 -10.88 -11.99
CA TYR A 249 29.92 -11.60 -13.02
C TYR A 249 31.41 -11.72 -12.73
N ALA A 250 32.01 -12.92 -12.84
CA ALA A 250 33.37 -13.30 -12.42
C ALA A 250 34.53 -12.31 -12.73
N ASN A 251 34.31 -11.28 -13.54
CA ASN A 251 35.27 -10.24 -13.91
C ASN A 251 35.01 -8.86 -13.28
N TYR A 252 33.95 -8.67 -12.49
CA TYR A 252 33.69 -7.40 -11.79
C TYR A 252 34.25 -7.47 -10.36
N SER A 253 35.33 -6.74 -10.12
CA SER A 253 36.01 -6.67 -8.82
C SER A 253 35.32 -5.76 -7.79
N GLY A 254 34.20 -5.12 -8.16
CA GLY A 254 33.35 -4.37 -7.26
C GLY A 254 32.51 -5.30 -6.40
N SER A 255 32.57 -5.14 -5.08
CA SER A 255 31.70 -5.85 -4.15
C SER A 255 30.25 -5.41 -4.40
N GLY A 256 29.48 -6.20 -5.15
CA GLY A 256 28.05 -5.95 -5.38
C GLY A 256 27.25 -6.27 -4.12
N TYR A 257 26.93 -5.25 -3.34
CA TYR A 257 25.99 -5.41 -2.23
C TYR A 257 24.58 -5.18 -2.78
N SER A 258 23.74 -6.22 -2.75
CA SER A 258 22.30 -6.00 -2.83
C SER A 258 21.90 -5.26 -1.55
N ALA A 259 21.38 -4.04 -1.71
CA ALA A 259 20.85 -3.27 -0.58
C ALA A 259 19.52 -3.92 -0.16
N GLY A 260 19.55 -4.72 0.90
CA GLY A 260 18.32 -5.19 1.53
C GLY A 260 17.45 -4.02 1.99
N GLY A 261 16.14 -4.18 1.89
CA GLY A 261 15.16 -3.18 2.29
C GLY A 261 14.73 -2.20 1.20
N LEU A 262 15.23 -2.27 -0.04
CA LEU A 262 14.86 -1.32 -1.11
C LEU A 262 13.36 -1.26 -1.41
N ALA A 263 12.60 -2.30 -1.07
CA ALA A 263 11.15 -2.27 -1.17
C ALA A 263 10.44 -1.81 0.11
N ASN A 264 11.13 -1.72 1.25
CA ASN A 264 10.56 -1.23 2.52
C ASN A 264 10.06 0.20 2.37
N GLY A 265 8.83 0.48 2.81
CA GLY A 265 8.24 1.80 2.65
C GLY A 265 7.49 2.01 1.34
N ARG A 266 7.64 1.12 0.34
CA ARG A 266 6.90 1.25 -0.92
C ARG A 266 5.40 1.00 -0.70
N ILE A 267 4.60 1.77 -1.42
CA ILE A 267 3.14 1.72 -1.36
C ILE A 267 2.65 1.29 -2.74
N TYR A 268 1.90 0.20 -2.78
CA TYR A 268 1.23 -0.29 -3.98
C TYR A 268 -0.27 -0.15 -3.84
N ARG A 269 -0.96 -0.16 -4.98
CA ARG A 269 -2.43 -0.20 -5.02
C ARG A 269 -2.88 -1.40 -5.84
N VAL A 270 -3.73 -2.23 -5.23
CA VAL A 270 -4.24 -3.45 -5.83
C VAL A 270 -5.22 -3.10 -6.94
N GLY A 271 -5.00 -3.62 -8.14
CA GLY A 271 -5.87 -3.54 -9.30
C GLY A 271 -6.81 -4.75 -9.40
N ASN A 272 -7.05 -5.21 -10.63
CA ASN A 272 -7.96 -6.32 -10.90
C ASN A 272 -7.40 -7.66 -10.43
N ARG A 273 -8.27 -8.55 -9.94
CA ARG A 273 -7.87 -9.91 -9.58
C ARG A 273 -7.58 -10.76 -10.82
N ARG A 274 -6.46 -11.50 -10.80
CA ARG A 274 -5.98 -12.38 -11.88
C ARG A 274 -6.21 -13.84 -11.58
N LEU A 275 -7.47 -14.25 -11.71
CA LEU A 275 -7.90 -15.64 -11.47
C LEU A 275 -7.21 -16.65 -12.41
N ASP A 276 -6.69 -16.20 -13.55
CA ASP A 276 -5.89 -16.99 -14.48
C ASP A 276 -4.48 -17.31 -13.94
N LEU A 277 -3.94 -16.48 -13.06
CA LEU A 277 -2.63 -16.68 -12.42
C LEU A 277 -2.74 -17.31 -11.02
N GLY A 278 -3.94 -17.26 -10.42
CA GLY A 278 -4.23 -17.87 -9.13
C GLY A 278 -5.30 -17.10 -8.37
N PRO A 279 -5.94 -17.72 -7.36
CA PRO A 279 -6.95 -17.04 -6.57
C PRO A 279 -6.37 -15.86 -5.79
N ASN A 280 -5.09 -15.83 -5.45
CA ASN A 280 -4.52 -14.78 -4.60
C ASN A 280 -3.66 -13.76 -5.35
N THR A 281 -3.77 -13.75 -6.67
CA THR A 281 -2.98 -12.88 -7.53
C THR A 281 -3.82 -11.72 -8.02
N PHE A 282 -3.26 -10.52 -7.94
CA PHE A 282 -3.87 -9.28 -8.43
C PHE A 282 -2.88 -8.55 -9.31
N GLU A 283 -3.37 -7.80 -10.28
CA GLU A 283 -2.58 -6.78 -10.97
C GLU A 283 -2.34 -5.59 -10.02
N LEU A 284 -1.27 -4.84 -10.25
CA LEU A 284 -1.11 -3.52 -9.67
C LEU A 284 -1.88 -2.49 -10.51
N MET A 285 -2.48 -1.50 -9.85
CA MET A 285 -3.17 -0.42 -10.53
C MET A 285 -2.16 0.44 -11.30
N PRO A 286 -2.44 0.84 -12.56
CA PRO A 286 -1.52 1.70 -13.32
C PRO A 286 -1.11 2.96 -12.55
N GLY A 287 0.19 3.27 -12.53
CA GLY A 287 0.77 4.38 -11.78
C GLY A 287 1.04 4.08 -10.29
N TRP A 288 0.61 2.91 -9.82
CA TRP A 288 1.00 2.29 -8.54
C TRP A 288 1.69 0.93 -8.77
N ASP A 289 2.13 0.71 -10.00
CA ASP A 289 2.94 -0.41 -10.44
C ASP A 289 4.40 -0.24 -10.00
N MET A 290 5.22 -1.26 -10.27
CA MET A 290 6.64 -1.14 -10.04
C MET A 290 7.19 -0.19 -11.10
N SER A 291 7.90 0.85 -10.67
CA SER A 291 8.32 1.95 -11.53
C SER A 291 9.21 1.45 -12.67
N SER A 292 8.65 1.19 -13.85
CA SER A 292 9.41 0.65 -14.98
C SER A 292 10.54 1.59 -15.42
N GLY A 293 11.74 1.38 -14.88
CA GLY A 293 12.98 1.85 -15.50
C GLY A 293 13.36 0.89 -16.62
N PRO A 294 14.20 1.28 -17.59
CA PRO A 294 14.88 0.28 -18.41
C PRO A 294 15.54 -0.73 -17.45
N GLY A 295 15.45 -2.03 -17.74
CA GLY A 295 15.93 -3.07 -16.82
C GLY A 295 14.95 -3.56 -15.75
N SER A 296 13.70 -3.16 -15.80
CA SER A 296 12.63 -3.87 -15.09
C SER A 296 12.51 -5.29 -15.70
N GLY A 297 13.07 -6.27 -14.97
CA GLY A 297 13.17 -7.70 -15.33
C GLY A 297 14.48 -8.09 -16.02
N GLY A 298 15.29 -7.09 -16.33
CA GLY A 298 16.63 -7.21 -16.86
C GLY A 298 17.61 -6.50 -15.93
N PRO A 299 18.80 -6.21 -16.43
CA PRO A 299 19.65 -5.26 -15.78
C PRO A 299 19.19 -3.84 -16.14
N GLY A 300 19.21 -2.93 -15.18
CA GLY A 300 18.64 -1.60 -15.08
C GLY A 300 18.73 -0.65 -16.28
N ALA A 301 18.57 0.64 -16.02
CA ALA A 301 18.91 1.67 -16.99
C ALA A 301 20.38 1.58 -17.38
N ASP A 302 21.20 1.03 -16.48
CA ASP A 302 22.63 0.80 -16.65
C ASP A 302 22.99 -0.54 -17.31
N LEU A 303 22.02 -1.41 -17.60
CA LEU A 303 22.25 -2.74 -18.15
C LEU A 303 23.22 -3.61 -17.32
N LEU A 304 23.39 -3.32 -16.02
CA LEU A 304 23.98 -4.21 -15.03
C LEU A 304 22.94 -4.93 -14.15
N TRP A 305 23.19 -6.19 -13.80
CA TRP A 305 22.31 -6.96 -12.89
C TRP A 305 22.77 -6.75 -11.44
N GLY A 306 21.83 -6.63 -10.52
CA GLY A 306 22.05 -6.38 -9.10
C GLY A 306 22.24 -4.91 -8.71
N THR A 307 21.86 -3.95 -9.57
CA THR A 307 21.94 -2.51 -9.31
C THR A 307 20.64 -1.96 -8.72
N GLU A 308 20.65 -0.69 -8.26
CA GLU A 308 19.52 -0.09 -7.52
C GLU A 308 18.21 -0.06 -8.32
N ASP A 309 18.32 -0.06 -9.65
CA ASP A 309 17.21 -0.07 -10.61
C ASP A 309 16.63 -1.47 -10.89
N ASP A 310 17.31 -2.56 -10.49
CA ASP A 310 16.87 -3.94 -10.71
C ASP A 310 15.97 -4.51 -9.62
N ASN A 311 16.06 -3.95 -8.41
CA ASN A 311 15.43 -4.51 -7.21
C ASN A 311 13.94 -4.16 -7.08
N GLN A 312 13.24 -4.12 -8.22
CA GLN A 312 11.81 -3.90 -8.26
C GLN A 312 11.04 -5.20 -8.01
N ASN A 313 11.58 -6.33 -8.48
CA ASN A 313 11.12 -7.64 -8.03
C ASN A 313 11.70 -7.96 -6.65
N ILE A 314 10.91 -8.67 -5.84
CA ILE A 314 11.42 -9.33 -4.65
C ILE A 314 11.69 -10.78 -5.04
N PRO A 315 12.92 -11.12 -5.50
CA PRO A 315 13.20 -12.42 -6.09
C PRO A 315 12.95 -13.55 -5.09
N ILE A 316 12.39 -14.66 -5.58
CA ILE A 316 12.27 -15.88 -4.78
C ILE A 316 13.68 -16.37 -4.48
N ILE A 317 14.06 -16.34 -3.21
CA ILE A 317 15.33 -16.92 -2.76
C ILE A 317 15.17 -18.45 -2.86
N PRO A 318 15.92 -19.13 -3.77
CA PRO A 318 15.78 -20.58 -3.91
C PRO A 318 16.10 -21.29 -2.59
N GLY A 319 15.20 -22.16 -2.13
CA GLY A 319 15.33 -22.88 -0.85
C GLY A 319 14.85 -22.10 0.39
N ARG A 320 14.40 -20.85 0.25
CA ARG A 320 13.61 -20.16 1.28
C ARG A 320 12.12 -20.18 0.95
N ARG A 321 11.32 -19.60 1.85
CA ARG A 321 9.86 -19.48 1.76
C ARG A 321 9.44 -19.01 0.36
N ALA A 322 8.30 -19.50 -0.14
CA ALA A 322 7.77 -19.14 -1.46
C ALA A 322 7.33 -17.66 -1.59
N TYR A 323 7.34 -16.93 -0.47
CA TYR A 323 6.95 -15.53 -0.35
C TYR A 323 8.09 -14.75 0.29
N ASN A 324 8.36 -13.58 -0.26
CA ASN A 324 9.63 -12.90 -0.03
C ASN A 324 9.47 -11.58 0.72
N GLY A 325 8.30 -10.94 0.68
CA GLY A 325 8.04 -9.72 1.44
C GLY A 325 6.97 -9.90 2.50
N ARG A 326 7.09 -9.18 3.61
CA ARG A 326 5.99 -8.83 4.50
C ARG A 326 5.41 -7.50 4.06
N ALA A 327 4.10 -7.39 4.09
CA ALA A 327 3.39 -6.15 3.85
C ALA A 327 2.22 -5.99 4.82
N TYR A 328 1.75 -4.75 4.92
CA TYR A 328 0.55 -4.38 5.63
C TYR A 328 -0.56 -4.04 4.64
N ILE A 329 -1.77 -4.43 4.99
CA ILE A 329 -2.99 -4.00 4.28
C ILE A 329 -4.04 -3.59 5.31
N LEU A 330 -4.76 -2.50 5.06
CA LEU A 330 -6.03 -2.27 5.75
C LEU A 330 -7.12 -3.10 5.05
N GLY A 331 -7.26 -2.94 3.73
CA GLY A 331 -8.06 -3.82 2.90
C GLY A 331 -9.52 -3.91 3.34
N ARG A 332 -10.03 -5.13 3.43
CA ARG A 332 -11.41 -5.43 3.85
C ARG A 332 -11.53 -5.51 5.38
N ALA A 333 -12.76 -5.31 5.87
CA ALA A 333 -13.07 -5.50 7.29
C ALA A 333 -13.22 -6.99 7.62
N TYR A 334 -12.96 -7.36 8.87
CA TYR A 334 -13.40 -8.64 9.39
C TYR A 334 -14.92 -8.72 9.38
N LYS A 335 -15.45 -9.89 9.04
CA LYS A 335 -16.88 -10.19 9.22
C LYS A 335 -17.29 -10.11 10.69
N ASP A 336 -16.44 -10.63 11.57
CA ASP A 336 -16.54 -10.51 13.02
C ASP A 336 -15.13 -10.33 13.61
N PRO A 337 -14.78 -9.15 14.13
CA PRO A 337 -13.46 -8.89 14.74
C PRO A 337 -13.15 -9.78 15.96
N SER A 338 -14.17 -10.37 16.60
CA SER A 338 -13.97 -11.34 17.69
C SER A 338 -13.67 -12.75 17.18
N ARG A 339 -13.96 -13.03 15.90
CA ARG A 339 -13.79 -14.31 15.21
C ARG A 339 -13.13 -14.11 13.85
N PRO A 340 -11.84 -13.71 13.80
CA PRO A 340 -11.15 -13.40 12.53
C PRO A 340 -11.09 -14.57 11.54
N GLN A 341 -11.25 -15.81 12.01
CA GLN A 341 -11.35 -17.01 11.18
C GLN A 341 -12.60 -17.04 10.28
N ASP A 342 -13.62 -16.22 10.56
CA ASP A 342 -14.83 -16.12 9.74
C ASP A 342 -14.59 -15.32 8.44
N GLY A 343 -13.38 -14.79 8.27
CA GLY A 343 -12.92 -14.13 7.06
C GLY A 343 -13.28 -12.65 7.02
N PHE A 344 -13.29 -12.12 5.78
CA PHE A 344 -13.40 -10.70 5.51
C PHE A 344 -14.62 -10.38 4.65
N GLU A 345 -15.18 -9.19 4.83
CA GLU A 345 -16.36 -8.72 4.10
C GLU A 345 -16.23 -7.28 3.59
N GLY A 346 -17.09 -6.95 2.64
CA GLY A 346 -17.13 -5.63 2.00
C GLY A 346 -15.99 -5.38 1.00
N PRO A 347 -16.00 -4.21 0.34
CA PRO A 347 -14.92 -3.75 -0.54
C PRO A 347 -13.72 -3.23 0.27
N ALA A 348 -12.64 -2.84 -0.43
CA ALA A 348 -11.48 -2.17 0.17
C ALA A 348 -11.92 -0.91 0.95
N GLN A 349 -11.46 -0.78 2.19
CA GLN A 349 -11.78 0.35 3.06
C GLN A 349 -10.88 1.55 2.80
N ASP A 350 -9.69 1.33 2.25
CA ASP A 350 -8.70 2.38 2.04
C ASP A 350 -9.18 3.46 1.07
N VAL A 351 -8.92 4.71 1.43
CA VAL A 351 -9.26 5.89 0.63
C VAL A 351 -8.00 6.57 0.12
N ALA A 352 -7.03 6.81 1.01
CA ALA A 352 -5.81 7.52 0.70
C ALA A 352 -4.68 7.12 1.64
N VAL A 353 -3.44 7.33 1.19
CA VAL A 353 -2.23 7.11 1.97
C VAL A 353 -1.39 8.38 1.93
N PHE A 354 -0.84 8.76 3.08
CA PHE A 354 -0.01 9.93 3.25
C PHE A 354 1.29 9.55 3.96
N THR A 355 2.39 10.19 3.57
CA THR A 355 3.69 10.00 4.22
C THR A 355 4.13 11.33 4.81
N THR A 356 4.56 11.31 6.07
CA THR A 356 5.06 12.48 6.79
C THR A 356 6.20 12.09 7.73
N HIS A 357 6.79 13.06 8.41
CA HIS A 357 7.77 12.84 9.47
C HIS A 357 7.24 13.41 10.80
N VAL A 358 7.51 12.71 11.89
CA VAL A 358 7.21 13.17 13.26
C VAL A 358 8.49 13.29 14.07
N SER A 359 8.54 14.26 14.98
CA SER A 359 9.69 14.48 15.85
C SER A 359 9.62 13.57 17.07
N ILE A 360 10.69 12.84 17.34
CA ILE A 360 10.81 12.02 18.54
C ILE A 360 11.26 12.91 19.70
N LYS A 361 10.50 12.89 20.80
CA LYS A 361 10.73 13.72 21.99
C LYS A 361 11.54 12.99 23.07
#